data_AF-A0A7W0MLG4-F1
#
_entry.id   AF-A0A7W0MLG4-F1
#
_cell.length_a   1.000
_cell.length_b   1.000
_cell.length_c   1.000
_cell.angle_alpha   90.00
_cell.angle_beta   90.00
_cell.angle_gamma   90.00
#
_symmetry.space_group_name_H-M   'P 1'
#
loop_
_entity.id
_entity.type
_entity.pdbx_description
1 polymer ?
#
loop_
_entity_poly.entity_id
_entity_poly.type
_entity_poly.pdbx_seq_one_letter_code
_entity_poly.pdbx_strand_id
1 'polypeptide(L)'
;MREQLFGGGGGSDDLNNGIFIPFNVAKKLKPNAEDIFILAVAKEGVMDEAKDQIIDLLRVRRQVPFGKPNNFGVATAESIIGQFRAITAGVAIAMVAISSVGLMVGGIGVMNIMLVSVTERTREIGIRKAIGARRRDILWQFLIEAMTLTGFGGLVGLLIGWALTLLVRLLLPSYVPVWAPIAGFAASVGIGLVFGLWPAWKAARLDPIEALRYE
;
A
#
# COMPACT_ATOMS: atom_id res chain seq x y z
N MET A 1 12.57 -27.09 -24.60
CA MET A 1 13.15 -26.49 -23.38
C MET A 1 13.97 -25.29 -23.86
N ARG A 2 13.45 -24.07 -23.71
CA ARG A 2 14.07 -22.84 -24.24
C ARG A 2 14.99 -22.26 -23.17
N GLU A 3 16.29 -22.37 -23.36
CA GLU A 3 17.28 -21.69 -22.53
C GLU A 3 17.32 -20.21 -22.92
N GLN A 4 16.84 -19.34 -22.02
CA GLN A 4 17.12 -17.91 -22.05
C GLN A 4 18.58 -17.73 -21.64
N LEU A 5 19.43 -17.37 -22.60
CA LEU A 5 20.88 -17.35 -22.42
C LEU A 5 21.47 -15.95 -22.23
N PHE A 6 20.65 -14.89 -22.08
CA PHE A 6 21.16 -13.57 -21.68
C PHE A 6 20.15 -12.77 -20.85
N GLY A 7 20.68 -12.19 -19.78
CA GLY A 7 19.97 -11.58 -18.66
C GLY A 7 19.04 -10.44 -19.05
N GLY A 8 17.81 -10.59 -18.60
CA GLY A 8 16.71 -9.65 -18.70
C GLY A 8 15.53 -10.17 -17.90
N GLY A 9 15.76 -10.58 -16.65
CA GLY A 9 14.73 -11.17 -15.81
C GLY A 9 15.23 -11.33 -14.38
N GLY A 10 14.52 -10.73 -13.43
CA GLY A 10 14.79 -10.87 -12.01
C GLY A 10 14.59 -12.32 -11.57
N GLY A 11 15.69 -13.04 -11.41
CA GLY A 11 15.75 -14.34 -10.78
C GLY A 11 17.17 -14.51 -10.25
N SER A 12 17.30 -14.75 -8.95
CA SER A 12 18.56 -14.80 -8.21
C SER A 12 19.48 -15.97 -8.59
N ASP A 13 19.12 -16.80 -9.57
CA ASP A 13 19.81 -18.06 -9.89
C ASP A 13 20.51 -18.10 -11.28
N ASP A 14 20.31 -17.10 -12.15
CA ASP A 14 20.81 -17.17 -13.55
C ASP A 14 22.28 -16.72 -13.75
N LEU A 15 22.89 -16.04 -12.77
CA LEU A 15 24.28 -15.58 -12.90
C LEU A 15 25.30 -16.73 -12.82
N ASN A 16 24.93 -17.86 -12.22
CA ASN A 16 25.80 -19.03 -12.09
C ASN A 16 25.89 -19.89 -13.35
N ASN A 17 25.00 -19.70 -14.33
CA ASN A 17 25.00 -20.44 -15.60
C ASN A 17 25.53 -19.59 -16.78
N GLY A 18 26.18 -18.47 -16.49
CA GLY A 18 26.82 -17.61 -17.48
C GLY A 18 28.19 -18.14 -17.89
N ILE A 19 28.42 -18.32 -19.19
CA ILE A 19 29.74 -18.68 -19.74
C ILE A 19 30.41 -17.42 -20.30
N PHE A 20 31.62 -17.13 -19.83
CA PHE A 20 32.42 -16.03 -20.37
C PHE A 20 33.25 -16.52 -21.57
N ILE A 21 32.96 -15.96 -22.74
CA ILE A 21 33.70 -16.25 -23.98
C ILE A 21 34.09 -14.95 -24.69
N PRO A 22 35.21 -14.92 -25.44
CA PRO A 22 35.57 -13.75 -26.23
C PRO A 22 34.48 -13.38 -27.23
N PHE A 23 34.20 -12.07 -27.39
CA PHE A 23 33.12 -11.57 -28.25
C PHE A 23 33.17 -12.11 -29.69
N ASN A 24 34.37 -12.20 -30.28
CA ASN A 24 34.54 -12.73 -31.63
C ASN A 24 34.16 -14.21 -31.75
N VAL A 25 34.34 -14.99 -30.69
CA VAL A 25 33.92 -16.40 -30.63
C VAL A 25 32.40 -16.47 -30.47
N ALA A 26 31.83 -15.66 -29.58
CA ALA A 26 30.38 -15.56 -29.39
C ALA A 26 29.63 -15.22 -30.69
N LYS A 27 30.16 -14.25 -31.47
CA LYS A 27 29.58 -13.85 -32.75
C LYS A 27 29.63 -14.95 -33.82
N LYS A 28 30.67 -15.81 -33.80
CA LYS A 28 30.76 -16.98 -34.70
C LYS A 28 29.79 -18.10 -34.30
N LEU A 29 29.63 -18.33 -33.00
CA LEU A 29 28.73 -19.35 -32.46
C LEU A 29 27.26 -18.98 -32.65
N LYS A 30 26.93 -17.67 -32.55
CA LYS A 30 25.56 -17.16 -32.69
C LYS A 30 25.53 -15.92 -33.60
N PRO A 31 25.67 -16.09 -34.92
CA PRO A 31 25.74 -14.98 -35.86
C PRO A 31 24.44 -14.17 -35.97
N ASN A 32 23.30 -14.77 -35.63
CA ASN A 32 21.97 -14.13 -35.66
C ASN A 32 21.59 -13.48 -34.32
N ALA A 33 22.53 -13.26 -33.40
CA ALA A 33 22.27 -12.50 -32.19
C ALA A 33 22.18 -11.00 -32.53
N GLU A 34 20.99 -10.42 -32.38
CA GLU A 34 20.74 -9.01 -32.68
C GLU A 34 20.91 -8.09 -31.45
N ASP A 35 20.81 -8.67 -30.25
CA ASP A 35 20.91 -7.94 -28.99
C ASP A 35 22.33 -7.97 -28.43
N ILE A 36 22.95 -6.79 -28.32
CA ILE A 36 24.27 -6.58 -27.71
C ILE A 36 24.10 -5.62 -26.54
N PHE A 37 24.38 -6.12 -25.34
CA PHE A 37 24.46 -5.30 -24.13
C PHE A 37 25.89 -4.82 -23.92
N ILE A 38 26.06 -3.50 -23.72
CA ILE A 38 27.35 -2.87 -23.41
C ILE A 38 27.23 -2.31 -22.00
N LEU A 39 28.10 -2.78 -21.11
CA LEU A 39 28.22 -2.22 -19.76
C LEU A 39 29.24 -1.08 -19.81
N ALA A 40 28.82 0.10 -19.39
CA ALA A 40 29.70 1.25 -19.19
C ALA A 40 29.62 1.68 -17.72
N VAL A 41 30.77 1.96 -17.12
CA VAL A 41 30.89 2.43 -15.73
C VAL A 41 31.37 3.87 -15.77
N ALA A 42 30.53 4.79 -15.29
CA ALA A 42 30.92 6.18 -15.14
C ALA A 42 31.61 6.40 -13.78
N LYS A 43 32.46 7.43 -13.71
CA LYS A 43 33.00 7.90 -12.43
C LYS A 43 31.89 8.51 -11.59
N GLU A 44 32.07 8.53 -10.28
CA GLU A 44 31.12 9.18 -9.36
C GLU A 44 30.92 10.66 -9.73
N GLY A 45 29.68 11.13 -9.66
CA GLY A 45 29.31 12.53 -9.92
C GLY A 45 29.12 12.92 -11.39
N VAL A 46 29.47 12.06 -12.36
CA VAL A 46 29.36 12.37 -13.81
C VAL A 46 28.47 11.38 -14.57
N MET A 47 27.51 10.76 -13.89
CA MET A 47 26.66 9.71 -14.48
C MET A 47 25.80 10.23 -15.64
N ASP A 48 25.16 11.39 -15.47
CA ASP A 48 24.29 11.97 -16.49
C ASP A 48 25.08 12.43 -17.71
N GLU A 49 26.21 13.12 -17.50
CA GLU A 49 27.11 13.52 -18.59
C GLU A 49 27.66 12.30 -19.35
N ALA A 50 28.09 11.26 -18.63
CA ALA A 50 28.57 10.03 -19.25
C ALA A 50 27.48 9.33 -20.06
N LYS A 51 26.25 9.32 -19.55
CA LYS A 51 25.08 8.76 -20.24
C LYS A 51 24.81 9.52 -21.54
N ASP A 52 24.81 10.85 -21.51
CA ASP A 52 24.58 11.68 -22.70
C ASP A 52 25.69 11.48 -23.74
N GLN A 53 26.96 11.47 -23.31
CA GLN A 53 28.09 11.18 -24.19
C GLN A 53 28.00 9.79 -24.84
N ILE A 54 27.57 8.78 -24.10
CA ILE A 54 27.35 7.42 -24.63
C ILE A 54 26.21 7.43 -25.66
N ILE A 55 25.11 8.12 -25.37
CA ILE A 55 23.99 8.25 -26.30
C ILE A 55 24.45 8.91 -27.60
N ASP A 56 25.17 10.03 -27.52
CA ASP A 56 25.66 10.76 -28.69
C ASP A 56 26.60 9.91 -29.52
N LEU A 57 27.57 9.25 -28.88
CA LEU A 57 28.51 8.36 -29.56
C LEU A 57 27.79 7.19 -30.25
N LEU A 58 26.79 6.59 -29.60
CA LEU A 58 26.00 5.51 -30.18
C LEU A 58 25.09 5.99 -31.32
N ARG A 59 24.51 7.18 -31.24
CA ARG A 59 23.73 7.78 -32.34
C ARG A 59 24.59 7.99 -33.57
N VAL A 60 25.80 8.53 -33.41
CA VAL A 60 26.77 8.69 -34.51
C VAL A 60 27.16 7.33 -35.09
N ARG A 61 27.55 6.38 -34.25
CA ARG A 61 28.00 5.05 -34.68
C ARG A 61 26.90 4.23 -35.36
N ARG A 62 25.65 4.37 -34.93
CA ARG A 62 24.49 3.69 -35.53
C ARG A 62 23.80 4.51 -36.62
N GLN A 63 24.37 5.67 -37.00
CA GLN A 63 23.86 6.55 -38.04
C GLN A 63 22.37 6.91 -37.83
N VAL A 64 21.96 7.14 -36.58
CA VAL A 64 20.57 7.51 -36.25
C VAL A 64 20.31 8.93 -36.76
N PRO A 65 19.33 9.15 -37.67
CA PRO A 65 19.06 10.47 -38.21
C PRO A 65 18.67 11.49 -37.14
N PHE A 66 18.91 12.77 -37.43
CA PHE A 66 18.48 13.88 -36.57
C PHE A 66 16.95 13.87 -36.38
N GLY A 67 16.48 14.12 -35.15
CA GLY A 67 15.05 14.12 -34.81
C GLY A 67 14.36 12.75 -34.76
N LYS A 68 15.05 11.65 -35.07
CA LYS A 68 14.51 10.29 -34.93
C LYS A 68 14.76 9.73 -33.52
N PRO A 69 13.87 8.86 -33.00
CA PRO A 69 14.08 8.15 -31.75
C PRO A 69 15.28 7.20 -31.85
N ASN A 70 15.96 6.96 -30.73
CA ASN A 70 17.09 6.04 -30.66
C ASN A 70 16.63 4.61 -31.04
N ASN A 71 17.42 3.91 -31.85
CA ASN A 71 17.23 2.48 -32.16
C ASN A 71 17.98 1.56 -31.17
N PHE A 72 18.27 2.08 -29.98
CA PHE A 72 18.96 1.39 -28.89
C PHE A 72 18.42 1.88 -27.54
N GLY A 73 18.43 0.99 -26.55
CA GLY A 73 18.06 1.31 -25.18
C GLY A 73 19.27 1.72 -24.35
N VAL A 74 19.08 2.67 -23.43
CA VAL A 74 20.04 2.99 -22.37
C VAL A 74 19.32 2.84 -21.04
N ALA A 75 19.75 1.86 -20.26
CA ALA A 75 19.24 1.61 -18.92
C ALA A 75 20.34 1.92 -17.91
N THR A 76 20.00 2.70 -16.90
CA THR A 76 20.84 2.90 -15.71
C THR A 76 20.24 2.10 -14.55
N ALA A 77 21.06 1.79 -13.54
CA ALA A 77 20.56 1.18 -12.31
C ALA A 77 19.44 2.01 -11.69
N GLU A 78 19.55 3.34 -11.74
CA GLU A 78 18.53 4.27 -11.26
C GLU A 78 17.23 4.20 -12.05
N SER A 79 17.28 4.08 -13.39
CA SER A 79 16.08 3.93 -14.23
C SER A 79 15.30 2.67 -13.86
N ILE A 80 16.01 1.56 -13.61
CA ILE A 80 15.40 0.29 -13.19
C ILE A 80 14.75 0.46 -11.80
N ILE A 81 15.48 1.02 -10.83
CA ILE A 81 14.96 1.28 -9.48
C ILE A 81 13.74 2.22 -9.54
N GLY A 82 13.78 3.26 -10.37
CA GLY A 82 12.68 4.20 -10.57
C GLY A 82 11.41 3.54 -11.10
N GLN A 83 11.54 2.64 -12.08
CA GLN A 83 10.41 1.85 -12.59
C GLN A 83 9.80 0.95 -11.51
N PHE A 84 10.63 0.24 -10.76
CA PHE A 84 10.16 -0.57 -9.62
C PHE A 84 9.44 0.30 -8.57
N ARG A 85 9.97 1.48 -8.25
CA ARG A 85 9.32 2.45 -7.33
C ARG A 85 7.97 2.91 -7.86
N ALA A 86 7.86 3.20 -9.15
CA ALA A 86 6.61 3.62 -9.76
C ALA A 86 5.53 2.52 -9.71
N ILE A 87 5.90 1.29 -10.04
CA ILE A 87 4.99 0.13 -9.97
C ILE A 87 4.56 -0.11 -8.51
N THR A 88 5.50 -0.16 -7.58
CA THR A 88 5.19 -0.38 -6.16
C THR A 88 4.35 0.75 -5.56
N ALA A 89 4.59 2.01 -5.96
CA ALA A 89 3.74 3.13 -5.57
C ALA A 89 2.32 3.01 -6.14
N GLY A 90 2.17 2.59 -7.40
CA GLY A 90 0.87 2.33 -8.01
C GLY A 90 0.07 1.26 -7.26
N VAL A 91 0.72 0.15 -6.91
CA VAL A 91 0.12 -0.92 -6.08
C VAL A 91 -0.25 -0.39 -4.70
N ALA A 92 0.61 0.41 -4.06
CA ALA A 92 0.31 0.99 -2.75
C ALA A 92 -0.93 1.90 -2.79
N ILE A 93 -1.08 2.73 -3.82
CA ILE A 93 -2.27 3.58 -4.00
C ILE A 93 -3.53 2.73 -4.18
N ALA A 94 -3.47 1.68 -5.00
CA ALA A 94 -4.59 0.77 -5.19
C ALA A 94 -5.00 0.08 -3.88
N MET A 95 -4.02 -0.36 -3.09
CA MET A 95 -4.26 -0.96 -1.77
C MET A 95 -4.93 0.02 -0.81
N VAL A 96 -4.49 1.29 -0.78
CA VAL A 96 -5.13 2.33 0.04
C VAL A 96 -6.57 2.58 -0.40
N ALA A 97 -6.84 2.62 -1.71
CA ALA A 97 -8.18 2.81 -2.25
C ALA A 97 -9.12 1.65 -1.90
N ILE A 98 -8.69 0.41 -2.05
CA ILE A 98 -9.51 -0.77 -1.70
C ILE A 98 -9.73 -0.83 -0.18
N SER A 99 -8.69 -0.56 0.59
CA SER A 99 -8.76 -0.54 2.05
C SER A 99 -9.71 0.55 2.56
N SER A 100 -9.70 1.75 1.97
CA SER A 100 -10.57 2.84 2.38
C SER A 100 -12.04 2.53 2.13
N VAL A 101 -12.38 1.86 1.02
CA VAL A 101 -13.74 1.37 0.75
C VAL A 101 -14.15 0.34 1.81
N GLY A 102 -13.29 -0.64 2.11
CA GLY A 102 -13.55 -1.64 3.16
C GLY A 102 -13.76 -1.00 4.54
N LEU A 103 -12.93 -0.02 4.89
CA LEU A 103 -13.07 0.76 6.12
C LEU A 103 -14.39 1.54 6.15
N MET A 104 -14.80 2.14 5.04
CA MET A 104 -16.07 2.86 4.93
C MET A 104 -17.27 1.93 5.12
N VAL A 105 -17.28 0.76 4.48
CA VAL A 105 -18.34 -0.26 4.66
C VAL A 105 -18.39 -0.74 6.12
N GLY A 106 -17.23 -1.01 6.73
CA GLY A 106 -17.15 -1.35 8.15
C GLY A 106 -17.68 -0.22 9.05
N GLY A 107 -17.32 1.03 8.76
CA GLY A 107 -17.80 2.21 9.48
C GLY A 107 -19.31 2.39 9.41
N ILE A 108 -19.92 2.19 8.24
CA ILE A 108 -21.38 2.20 8.08
C ILE A 108 -22.03 1.12 8.94
N GLY A 109 -21.43 -0.07 9.00
CA GLY A 109 -21.90 -1.17 9.88
C GLY A 109 -21.88 -0.78 11.35
N VAL A 110 -20.78 -0.18 11.82
CA VAL A 110 -20.65 0.33 13.21
C VAL A 110 -21.70 1.40 13.49
N MET A 111 -21.89 2.34 12.58
CA MET A 111 -22.91 3.38 12.71
C MET A 111 -24.31 2.78 12.85
N ASN A 112 -24.64 1.76 12.05
CA ASN A 112 -25.95 1.11 12.10
C ASN A 112 -26.19 0.39 13.44
N ILE A 113 -25.22 -0.40 13.89
CA ILE A 113 -25.30 -1.08 15.19
C ILE A 113 -25.45 -0.05 16.32
N MET A 114 -24.68 1.05 16.27
CA MET A 114 -24.79 2.13 17.24
C MET A 114 -26.17 2.77 17.24
N LEU A 115 -26.78 3.02 16.08
CA LEU A 115 -28.13 3.59 16.02
C LEU A 115 -29.18 2.68 16.65
N VAL A 116 -29.12 1.38 16.35
CA VAL A 116 -30.02 0.40 16.96
C VAL A 116 -29.81 0.34 18.47
N SER A 117 -28.56 0.31 18.93
CA SER A 117 -28.25 0.28 20.38
C SER A 117 -28.74 1.52 21.13
N VAL A 118 -28.70 2.70 20.50
CA VAL A 118 -29.22 3.93 21.08
C VAL A 118 -30.73 3.87 21.20
N THR A 119 -31.42 3.33 20.20
CA THR A 119 -32.88 3.18 20.25
C THR A 119 -33.31 2.17 21.30
N GLU A 120 -32.62 1.05 21.45
CA GLU A 120 -32.90 0.04 22.49
C GLU A 120 -32.65 0.57 23.91
N ARG A 121 -31.58 1.38 24.10
CA ARG A 121 -31.20 1.96 25.39
C ARG A 121 -31.80 3.35 25.65
N THR A 122 -32.82 3.77 24.90
CA THR A 122 -33.41 5.12 24.99
C THR A 122 -33.86 5.46 26.42
N ARG A 123 -34.58 4.53 27.08
CA ARG A 123 -35.09 4.72 28.44
C ARG A 123 -33.98 4.88 29.48
N GLU A 124 -32.91 4.09 29.36
CA GLU A 124 -31.74 4.19 30.24
C GLU A 124 -31.04 5.55 30.12
N ILE A 125 -30.89 6.04 28.87
CA ILE A 125 -30.29 7.36 28.60
C ILE A 125 -31.16 8.47 29.22
N GLY A 126 -32.49 8.35 29.10
CA GLY A 126 -33.45 9.26 29.71
C GLY A 126 -33.30 9.35 31.23
N ILE A 127 -33.22 8.19 31.90
CA ILE A 127 -33.02 8.09 33.35
C ILE A 127 -31.69 8.75 33.76
N ARG A 128 -30.58 8.47 33.07
CA ARG A 128 -29.27 9.08 33.38
C ARG A 128 -29.32 10.61 33.26
N LYS A 129 -29.97 11.14 32.23
CA LYS A 129 -30.11 12.60 32.07
C LYS A 129 -31.04 13.22 33.11
N ALA A 130 -32.11 12.55 33.50
CA ALA A 130 -33.02 13.01 34.55
C ALA A 130 -32.33 13.14 35.92
N ILE A 131 -31.34 12.27 36.19
CA ILE A 131 -30.51 12.31 37.41
C ILE A 131 -29.33 13.30 37.28
N GLY A 132 -29.17 13.97 36.14
CA GLY A 132 -28.22 15.07 35.95
C GLY A 132 -27.00 14.78 35.06
N ALA A 133 -26.97 13.65 34.34
CA ALA A 133 -25.89 13.38 33.38
C ALA A 133 -25.85 14.45 32.27
N ARG A 134 -24.67 14.99 31.98
CA ARG A 134 -24.50 16.01 30.93
C ARG A 134 -24.54 15.34 29.57
N ARG A 135 -24.91 16.10 28.54
CA ARG A 135 -24.87 15.63 27.13
C ARG A 135 -23.48 15.10 26.73
N ARG A 136 -22.41 15.70 27.27
CA ARG A 136 -21.02 15.28 27.03
C ARG A 136 -20.73 13.89 27.61
N ASP A 137 -21.30 13.54 28.74
CA ASP A 137 -21.05 12.26 29.40
C ASP A 137 -21.64 11.11 28.57
N ILE A 138 -22.87 11.30 28.09
CA ILE A 138 -23.54 10.36 27.18
C ILE A 138 -22.79 10.26 25.84
N LEU A 139 -22.37 11.40 25.28
CA LEU A 139 -21.60 11.42 24.04
C LEU A 139 -20.31 10.60 24.15
N TRP A 140 -19.52 10.83 25.20
CA TRP A 140 -18.26 10.12 25.44
C TRP A 140 -18.47 8.64 25.70
N GLN A 141 -19.53 8.26 26.42
CA GLN A 141 -19.85 6.84 26.64
C GLN A 141 -20.03 6.09 25.32
N PHE A 142 -20.89 6.60 24.43
CA PHE A 142 -21.16 5.97 23.14
C PHE A 142 -19.95 6.03 22.21
N LEU A 143 -19.18 7.12 22.22
CA LEU A 143 -17.93 7.21 21.45
C LEU A 143 -16.90 6.18 21.91
N ILE A 144 -16.75 5.97 23.22
CA ILE A 144 -15.84 4.95 23.76
C ILE A 144 -16.34 3.55 23.39
N GLU A 145 -17.65 3.29 23.44
CA GLU A 145 -18.23 2.01 22.98
C GLU A 145 -17.93 1.75 21.50
N ALA A 146 -18.09 2.75 20.63
CA ALA A 146 -17.72 2.64 19.22
C ALA A 146 -16.22 2.41 19.02
N MET A 147 -15.36 3.21 19.66
CA MET A 147 -13.91 3.11 19.54
C MET A 147 -13.36 1.79 20.10
N THR A 148 -13.97 1.25 21.15
CA THR A 148 -13.58 -0.05 21.72
C THR A 148 -14.02 -1.21 20.81
N LEU A 149 -15.22 -1.15 20.24
CA LEU A 149 -15.70 -2.12 19.25
C LEU A 149 -14.80 -2.14 18.01
N THR A 150 -14.54 -0.97 17.41
CA THR A 150 -13.67 -0.91 16.23
C THR A 150 -12.24 -1.22 16.59
N GLY A 151 -11.72 -0.74 17.71
CA GLY A 151 -10.38 -1.06 18.21
C GLY A 151 -10.18 -2.57 18.41
N PHE A 152 -11.16 -3.27 18.98
CA PHE A 152 -11.11 -4.73 19.12
C PHE A 152 -11.11 -5.42 17.74
N GLY A 153 -12.00 -5.00 16.83
CA GLY A 153 -11.98 -5.47 15.45
C GLY A 153 -10.65 -5.21 14.73
N GLY A 154 -10.03 -4.06 14.97
CA GLY A 154 -8.72 -3.68 14.48
C GLY A 154 -7.60 -4.56 15.02
N LEU A 155 -7.61 -4.89 16.32
CA LEU A 155 -6.67 -5.84 16.91
C LEU A 155 -6.80 -7.23 16.29
N VAL A 156 -8.03 -7.73 16.14
CA VAL A 156 -8.28 -9.02 15.49
C VAL A 156 -7.81 -9.00 14.03
N GLY A 157 -8.11 -7.93 13.29
CA GLY A 157 -7.63 -7.73 11.92
C GLY A 157 -6.11 -7.70 11.82
N LEU A 158 -5.43 -7.04 12.77
CA LEU A 158 -3.97 -7.01 12.84
C LEU A 158 -3.38 -8.40 13.11
N LEU A 159 -3.98 -9.18 14.02
CA LEU A 159 -3.55 -10.55 14.29
C LEU A 159 -3.69 -11.44 13.05
N ILE A 160 -4.81 -11.32 12.32
CA ILE A 160 -5.03 -12.04 11.06
C ILE A 160 -4.00 -11.60 10.01
N GLY A 161 -3.79 -10.30 9.84
CA GLY A 161 -2.80 -9.76 8.90
C GLY A 161 -1.37 -10.20 9.22
N TRP A 162 -1.03 -10.25 10.50
CA TRP A 162 0.26 -10.77 10.98
C TRP A 162 0.42 -12.25 10.66
N ALA A 163 -0.60 -13.07 10.95
CA ALA A 163 -0.58 -14.50 10.62
C ALA A 163 -0.42 -14.76 9.11
N LEU A 164 -1.14 -14.00 8.29
CA LEU A 164 -1.01 -14.07 6.82
C LEU A 164 0.40 -13.68 6.36
N THR A 165 0.99 -12.65 6.97
CA THR A 165 2.37 -12.22 6.67
C THR A 165 3.37 -13.34 6.98
N LEU A 166 3.21 -14.03 8.11
CA LEU A 166 4.07 -15.16 8.47
C LEU A 166 3.95 -16.31 7.47
N LEU A 167 2.75 -16.60 6.96
CA LEU A 167 2.56 -17.61 5.91
C LEU A 167 3.22 -17.19 4.60
N VAL A 168 3.05 -15.94 4.17
CA VAL A 168 3.69 -15.41 2.96
C VAL A 168 5.22 -15.45 3.07
N ARG A 169 5.76 -15.25 4.28
CA ARG A 169 7.20 -15.30 4.56
C ARG A 169 7.84 -16.64 4.23
N LEU A 170 7.07 -17.73 4.19
CA LEU A 170 7.57 -19.06 3.79
C LEU A 170 7.91 -19.15 2.30
N LEU A 171 7.27 -18.32 1.48
CA LEU A 171 7.42 -18.33 0.02
C LEU A 171 8.24 -17.15 -0.50
N LEU A 172 8.12 -15.99 0.16
CA LEU A 172 8.75 -14.74 -0.27
C LEU A 172 9.33 -13.98 0.93
N PRO A 173 10.51 -13.33 0.79
CA PRO A 173 11.04 -12.48 1.85
C PRO A 173 10.07 -11.31 2.11
N SER A 174 9.43 -11.33 3.28
CA SER A 174 8.45 -10.32 3.70
C SER A 174 8.96 -9.52 4.89
N TYR A 175 8.80 -8.20 4.83
CA TYR A 175 9.14 -7.26 5.89
C TYR A 175 7.97 -6.31 6.14
N VAL A 176 7.54 -6.21 7.40
CA VAL A 176 6.49 -5.28 7.82
C VAL A 176 7.14 -4.18 8.66
N PRO A 177 7.04 -2.91 8.25
CA PRO A 177 7.58 -1.82 9.03
C PRO A 177 6.75 -1.58 10.30
N VAL A 178 7.42 -1.22 11.40
CA VAL A 178 6.81 -1.07 12.73
C VAL A 178 5.69 -0.02 12.77
N TRP A 179 5.75 0.99 11.89
CA TRP A 179 4.72 2.02 11.81
C TRP A 179 3.40 1.51 11.24
N ALA A 180 3.41 0.46 10.41
CA ALA A 180 2.22 0.01 9.69
C ALA A 180 1.13 -0.57 10.61
N PRO A 181 1.43 -1.44 11.59
CA PRO A 181 0.44 -1.89 12.58
C PRO A 181 -0.16 -0.74 13.39
N ILE A 182 0.66 0.24 13.78
CA ILE A 182 0.23 1.41 14.55
C ILE A 182 -0.73 2.27 13.71
N ALA A 183 -0.38 2.54 12.46
CA ALA A 183 -1.22 3.29 11.53
C ALA A 183 -2.55 2.56 11.25
N GLY A 184 -2.51 1.23 11.06
CA GLY A 184 -3.71 0.42 10.86
C GLY A 184 -4.64 0.41 12.08
N PHE A 185 -4.08 0.27 13.29
CA PHE A 185 -4.85 0.35 14.54
C PHE A 185 -5.47 1.75 14.71
N ALA A 186 -4.69 2.81 14.50
CA ALA A 186 -5.17 4.18 14.59
C ALA A 186 -6.28 4.47 13.57
N ALA A 187 -6.17 3.95 12.34
CA ALA A 187 -7.21 4.07 11.34
C ALA A 187 -8.51 3.35 11.77
N SER A 188 -8.39 2.15 12.36
CA SER A 188 -9.53 1.39 12.87
C SER A 188 -10.27 2.10 14.02
N VAL A 189 -9.54 2.64 15.00
CA VAL A 189 -10.12 3.45 16.08
C VAL A 189 -10.71 4.74 15.52
N GLY A 190 -10.01 5.39 14.58
CA GLY A 190 -10.48 6.60 13.90
C GLY A 190 -11.79 6.41 13.15
N ILE A 191 -12.02 5.25 12.54
CA ILE A 191 -13.30 4.89 11.91
C ILE A 191 -14.42 4.83 12.96
N GLY A 192 -14.17 4.22 14.12
CA GLY A 192 -15.13 4.19 15.23
C GLY A 192 -15.47 5.58 15.75
N LEU A 193 -14.48 6.47 15.82
CA LEU A 193 -14.68 7.87 16.18
C LEU A 193 -15.55 8.61 15.16
N VAL A 194 -15.22 8.51 13.86
CA VAL A 194 -15.93 9.23 12.79
C VAL A 194 -17.36 8.75 12.65
N PHE A 195 -17.57 7.44 12.51
CA PHE A 195 -18.89 6.85 12.29
C PHE A 195 -19.73 6.73 13.56
N GLY A 196 -19.09 6.69 14.74
CA GLY A 196 -19.77 6.71 16.03
C GLY A 196 -20.23 8.10 16.48
N LEU A 197 -19.67 9.18 15.92
CA LEU A 197 -19.98 10.54 16.34
C LEU A 197 -21.45 10.92 16.13
N TRP A 198 -22.01 10.61 14.96
CA TRP A 198 -23.40 10.94 14.64
C TRP A 198 -24.42 10.25 15.56
N PRO A 199 -24.40 8.90 15.74
CA PRO A 199 -25.30 8.23 16.68
C PRO A 199 -25.09 8.67 18.13
N ALA A 200 -23.83 8.84 18.57
CA ALA A 200 -23.54 9.32 19.92
C ALA A 200 -24.11 10.72 20.17
N TRP A 201 -24.03 11.60 19.17
CA TRP A 201 -24.62 12.94 19.24
C TRP A 201 -26.15 12.91 19.27
N LYS A 202 -26.76 12.01 18.49
CA LYS A 202 -28.21 11.77 18.54
C LYS A 202 -28.65 11.31 19.93
N ALA A 203 -27.96 10.34 20.52
CA ALA A 203 -28.20 9.86 21.89
C ALA A 203 -28.07 10.98 22.94
N ALA A 204 -27.01 11.77 22.84
CA ALA A 204 -26.75 12.90 23.74
C ALA A 204 -27.83 14.00 23.67
N ARG A 205 -28.61 14.09 22.59
CA ARG A 205 -29.68 15.09 22.41
C ARG A 205 -31.10 14.62 22.77
N LEU A 206 -31.32 13.33 23.06
CA LEU A 206 -32.62 12.82 23.52
C LEU A 206 -33.17 13.62 24.72
N ASP A 207 -34.45 14.00 24.66
CA ASP A 207 -35.16 14.67 25.76
C ASP A 207 -35.50 13.66 26.86
N PRO A 208 -35.15 13.91 28.14
CA PRO A 208 -35.47 13.01 29.25
C PRO A 208 -36.97 12.69 29.37
N ILE A 209 -37.84 13.66 29.07
CA ILE A 209 -39.30 13.51 29.21
C ILE A 209 -39.83 12.59 28.10
N GLU A 210 -39.38 12.78 26.86
CA GLU A 210 -39.75 11.91 25.74
C GLU A 210 -39.19 10.50 25.90
N ALA A 211 -37.95 10.37 26.40
CA ALA A 211 -37.29 9.09 26.60
C ALA A 211 -37.95 8.21 27.69
N LEU A 212 -38.61 8.83 28.68
CA LEU A 212 -39.37 8.12 29.73
C LEU A 212 -40.79 7.77 29.32
N ARG A 213 -41.30 8.39 28.25
CA ARG A 213 -42.64 8.17 27.70
C ARG A 213 -42.66 7.06 26.64
N TYR A 214 -41.49 6.66 26.14
CA TYR A 214 -41.32 5.46 25.33
C TYR A 214 -41.49 4.22 26.21
N GLU A 215 -42.44 3.35 25.84
CA GLU A 215 -42.59 1.99 26.37
C GLU A 215 -41.42 1.09 25.97
#